data_AF-A0A1B1NA64-F1
#
_entry.id   AF-A0A1B1NA64-F1
#
_cell.length_a   1.000
_cell.length_b   1.000
_cell.length_c   1.000
_cell.angle_alpha   90.00
_cell.angle_beta   90.00
_cell.angle_gamma   90.00
#
_symmetry.space_group_name_H-M   'P 1'
#
loop_
_entity.id
_entity.type
_entity.pdbx_description
1 polymer ?
#
loop_
_entity_poly.entity_id
_entity_poly.type
_entity_poly.pdbx_seq_one_letter_code
_entity_poly.pdbx_strand_id
1 'polypeptide(L)'
;MTPRRGDDHRGDDVEQDRPMLLLGEDLPDVEDTTLEELREQEAALERRRRELAAQAERDRERAQEQLADDRREAEKQLAARQRALDETERQLVRTERRLRKQAQRVGQAGSVPRVSTSHTGARGTGRSSLLRRLGTSGSSPRTRLPLSLLVGASLAVTIGTVLTSDRADHAQVAVFEQLDQVRAELRAVIPVLDAEMIDQATGDPQPVDAQGDLPSVALANQALQGVETAPSFYADDIAQVSPTLSTTQVGDVRAATVWRDGRDALGYSVPGYEVDDAREAMLPGSTWGTVLLVGGAVLLLICALLLLRQGARVGAALTGLALVGAVVLLAQDPALDRLGGLGEAHEDADRRADDVLDLVADDIEVVLGLRSLDPSEQEGDFSWWAADYRLEALGEEDGDWARSREELGATLAGDPSPEDLRTATLAMVTAADAARQGPEAEVVEARQAVVEGSTQAPPPALLWPTLAGVVLLPWAGVAVEARRRREEQA
;
A
#
# COMPACT_ATOMS: atom_id res chain seq x y z
N MET A 1 -24.61 20.94 61.38
CA MET A 1 -26.03 20.59 61.65
C MET A 1 -26.63 20.11 60.33
N THR A 2 -27.31 18.96 60.31
CA THR A 2 -28.03 18.39 59.15
C THR A 2 -29.41 19.08 58.95
N PRO A 3 -30.24 18.75 57.93
CA PRO A 3 -30.10 17.87 56.75
C PRO A 3 -30.14 18.69 55.41
N ARG A 4 -30.14 18.21 54.14
CA ARG A 4 -30.34 16.90 53.42
C ARG A 4 -31.78 16.52 53.01
N ARG A 5 -32.06 16.51 51.68
CA ARG A 5 -33.31 16.01 51.01
C ARG A 5 -34.58 16.80 51.41
N GLY A 6 -35.69 16.75 50.68
CA GLY A 6 -36.00 16.10 49.40
C GLY A 6 -37.53 15.94 49.23
N ASP A 7 -37.98 15.86 47.98
CA ASP A 7 -39.12 15.07 47.47
C ASP A 7 -40.57 15.35 47.96
N ASP A 8 -41.52 15.29 47.02
CA ASP A 8 -42.97 14.97 47.18
C ASP A 8 -43.91 15.98 47.90
N HIS A 9 -45.18 16.25 47.48
CA HIS A 9 -46.05 15.65 46.44
C HIS A 9 -47.38 16.46 46.24
N ARG A 10 -48.08 16.25 45.09
CA ARG A 10 -49.57 16.34 44.82
C ARG A 10 -50.32 17.69 44.60
N GLY A 11 -51.40 17.62 43.80
CA GLY A 11 -52.27 18.70 43.32
C GLY A 11 -52.01 19.01 41.83
N ASP A 12 -52.69 18.45 40.82
CA ASP A 12 -54.14 18.41 40.52
C ASP A 12 -54.64 19.86 40.23
N ASP A 13 -55.28 20.30 39.14
CA ASP A 13 -55.88 19.73 37.90
C ASP A 13 -55.95 20.88 36.82
N VAL A 14 -56.16 20.72 35.49
CA VAL A 14 -56.34 19.56 34.58
C VAL A 14 -55.89 19.87 33.13
N GLU A 15 -55.28 18.87 32.47
CA GLU A 15 -55.46 18.33 31.10
C GLU A 15 -56.23 19.11 29.99
N GLN A 16 -55.66 19.16 28.77
CA GLN A 16 -56.44 19.17 27.52
C GLN A 16 -55.66 18.58 26.33
N ASP A 17 -56.29 17.63 25.64
CA ASP A 17 -55.75 16.74 24.62
C ASP A 17 -55.00 17.42 23.46
N ARG A 18 -53.88 16.80 23.05
CA ARG A 18 -53.44 16.86 21.64
C ARG A 18 -54.15 15.72 20.92
N PRO A 19 -54.98 15.99 19.90
CA PRO A 19 -55.82 14.95 19.31
C PRO A 19 -54.96 13.89 18.61
N MET A 20 -55.29 12.62 18.84
CA MET A 20 -55.00 11.57 17.87
C MET A 20 -55.77 11.89 16.58
N LEU A 21 -55.07 11.89 15.45
CA LEU A 21 -55.68 11.77 14.14
C LEU A 21 -55.32 10.40 13.59
N LEU A 22 -56.34 9.61 13.25
CA LEU A 22 -56.16 8.40 12.47
C LEU A 22 -55.67 8.81 11.07
N LEU A 23 -54.80 7.98 10.49
CA LEU A 23 -54.46 8.03 9.07
C LEU A 23 -54.43 6.60 8.52
N GLY A 24 -55.62 5.99 8.51
CA GLY A 24 -56.01 5.16 7.38
C GLY A 24 -56.85 6.03 6.45
N GLU A 25 -56.71 5.83 5.14
CA GLU A 25 -57.56 6.44 4.10
C GLU A 25 -57.56 7.99 4.11
N ASP A 26 -56.44 8.55 3.64
CA ASP A 26 -56.43 9.53 2.53
C ASP A 26 -54.99 9.65 2.01
N LEU A 27 -54.69 8.90 0.94
CA LEU A 27 -53.61 9.29 0.02
C LEU A 27 -54.05 10.60 -0.66
N PRO A 28 -53.14 11.48 -1.09
CA PRO A 28 -53.51 12.45 -2.10
C PRO A 28 -53.89 11.68 -3.36
N ASP A 29 -55.19 11.64 -3.68
CA ASP A 29 -55.67 11.00 -4.92
C ASP A 29 -54.88 11.55 -6.10
N VAL A 30 -54.27 10.65 -6.88
CA VAL A 30 -53.58 11.00 -8.12
C VAL A 30 -54.60 11.12 -9.26
N GLU A 31 -55.68 11.86 -8.99
CA GLU A 31 -56.62 12.34 -9.98
C GLU A 31 -56.13 13.72 -10.48
N ASP A 32 -55.94 13.82 -11.79
CA ASP A 32 -55.67 15.06 -12.54
C ASP A 32 -54.35 15.82 -12.25
N THR A 33 -53.23 15.15 -11.97
CA THR A 33 -51.95 15.64 -12.54
C THR A 33 -52.00 15.40 -14.05
N THR A 34 -52.30 16.43 -14.82
CA THR A 34 -52.55 16.26 -16.26
C THR A 34 -51.29 15.82 -17.02
N LEU A 35 -51.47 15.20 -18.19
CA LEU A 35 -50.36 14.85 -19.12
C LEU A 35 -49.55 16.06 -19.61
N GLU A 36 -49.95 17.28 -19.27
CA GLU A 36 -49.21 18.51 -19.54
C GLU A 36 -48.27 18.83 -18.36
N GLU A 37 -48.74 18.72 -17.11
CA GLU A 37 -47.94 18.95 -15.89
C GLU A 37 -46.81 17.93 -15.71
N LEU A 38 -47.04 16.65 -16.02
CA LEU A 38 -45.99 15.63 -15.99
C LEU A 38 -44.86 15.97 -17.00
N ARG A 39 -45.22 16.47 -18.20
CA ARG A 39 -44.24 16.92 -19.20
C ARG A 39 -43.51 18.18 -18.77
N GLU A 40 -44.16 19.08 -18.03
CA GLU A 40 -43.47 20.24 -17.44
C GLU A 40 -42.46 19.80 -16.36
N GLN A 41 -42.79 18.79 -15.54
CA GLN A 41 -41.88 18.21 -14.56
C GLN A 41 -40.69 17.49 -15.22
N GLU A 42 -40.94 16.65 -16.23
CA GLU A 42 -39.88 16.02 -17.04
C GLU A 42 -38.98 17.07 -17.70
N ALA A 43 -39.56 18.10 -18.33
CA ALA A 43 -38.81 19.17 -18.96
C ALA A 43 -38.08 20.08 -17.95
N ALA A 44 -38.49 20.12 -16.69
CA ALA A 44 -37.78 20.79 -15.60
C ALA A 44 -36.61 19.93 -15.10
N LEU A 45 -36.81 18.62 -14.94
CA LEU A 45 -35.75 17.67 -14.58
C LEU A 45 -34.68 17.57 -15.67
N GLU A 46 -35.07 17.55 -16.94
CA GLU A 46 -34.11 17.53 -18.05
C GLU A 46 -33.31 18.84 -18.13
N ARG A 47 -33.95 20.00 -17.94
CA ARG A 47 -33.26 21.29 -17.78
C ARG A 47 -32.25 21.24 -16.65
N ARG A 48 -32.65 20.74 -15.47
CA ARG A 48 -31.78 20.61 -14.29
C ARG A 48 -30.61 19.64 -14.51
N ARG A 49 -30.82 18.52 -15.20
CA ARG A 49 -29.75 17.59 -15.62
C ARG A 49 -28.75 18.28 -16.56
N ARG A 50 -29.22 19.01 -17.58
CA ARG A 50 -28.38 19.77 -18.51
C ARG A 50 -27.62 20.91 -17.81
N GLU A 51 -28.24 21.60 -16.86
CA GLU A 51 -27.61 22.65 -16.05
C GLU A 51 -26.49 22.10 -15.15
N LEU A 52 -26.73 20.98 -14.46
CA LEU A 52 -25.73 20.30 -13.64
C LEU A 52 -24.57 19.75 -14.48
N ALA A 53 -24.84 19.13 -15.63
CA ALA A 53 -23.81 18.66 -16.56
C ALA A 53 -22.94 19.83 -17.07
N ALA A 54 -23.57 20.92 -17.51
CA ALA A 54 -22.88 22.13 -17.96
C ALA A 54 -22.17 22.88 -16.82
N GLN A 55 -22.50 22.61 -15.54
CA GLN A 55 -21.75 23.13 -14.39
C GLN A 55 -20.53 22.25 -14.11
N ALA A 56 -20.70 20.93 -14.07
CA ALA A 56 -19.61 19.97 -13.89
C ALA A 56 -18.54 20.09 -15.01
N GLU A 57 -18.95 20.38 -16.25
CA GLU A 57 -18.04 20.67 -17.36
C GLU A 57 -17.22 21.95 -17.09
N ARG A 58 -17.87 23.06 -16.72
CA ARG A 58 -17.19 24.32 -16.36
C ARG A 58 -16.27 24.18 -15.13
N ASP A 59 -16.62 23.34 -14.17
CA ASP A 59 -15.78 23.09 -13.00
C ASP A 59 -14.60 22.15 -13.31
N ARG A 60 -14.76 21.22 -14.28
CA ARG A 60 -13.63 20.48 -14.88
C ARG A 60 -12.69 21.39 -15.68
N GLU A 61 -13.22 22.31 -16.49
CA GLU A 61 -12.41 23.31 -17.21
C GLU A 61 -11.59 24.16 -16.23
N ARG A 62 -12.23 24.72 -15.19
CA ARG A 62 -11.56 25.49 -14.13
C ARG A 62 -10.47 24.70 -13.42
N ALA A 63 -10.70 23.43 -13.09
CA ALA A 63 -9.71 22.57 -12.46
C ALA A 63 -8.51 22.31 -13.40
N GLN A 64 -8.75 22.14 -14.71
CA GLN A 64 -7.68 22.00 -15.71
C GLN A 64 -6.89 23.30 -15.90
N GLU A 65 -7.55 24.47 -15.91
CA GLU A 65 -6.88 25.77 -15.95
C GLU A 65 -6.00 26.00 -14.71
N GLN A 66 -6.52 25.70 -13.51
CA GLN A 66 -5.75 25.78 -12.26
C GLN A 66 -4.53 24.86 -12.28
N LEU A 67 -4.69 23.59 -12.64
CA LEU A 67 -3.57 22.64 -12.77
C LEU A 67 -2.56 23.07 -13.85
N ALA A 68 -2.99 23.74 -14.92
CA ALA A 68 -2.10 24.27 -15.95
C ALA A 68 -1.30 25.49 -15.45
N ASP A 69 -1.92 26.40 -14.70
CA ASP A 69 -1.22 27.55 -14.12
C ASP A 69 -0.34 27.18 -12.92
N ASP A 70 -0.73 26.23 -12.06
CA ASP A 70 0.13 25.68 -11.01
C ASP A 70 1.39 25.01 -11.58
N ARG A 71 1.26 24.27 -12.69
CA ARG A 71 2.42 23.73 -13.43
C ARG A 71 3.32 24.84 -13.96
N ARG A 72 2.76 25.90 -14.55
CA ARG A 72 3.51 27.09 -15.00
C ARG A 72 4.17 27.83 -13.83
N GLU A 73 3.54 27.92 -12.67
CA GLU A 73 4.09 28.49 -11.43
C GLU A 73 5.27 27.64 -10.94
N ALA A 74 5.13 26.32 -10.87
CA ALA A 74 6.19 25.39 -10.49
C ALA A 74 7.40 25.48 -11.42
N GLU A 75 7.19 25.52 -12.75
CA GLU A 75 8.25 25.74 -13.74
C GLU A 75 8.98 27.08 -13.54
N LYS A 76 8.23 28.19 -13.35
CA LYS A 76 8.82 29.51 -13.04
C LYS A 76 9.66 29.44 -11.75
N GLN A 77 9.17 28.78 -10.70
CA GLN A 77 9.87 28.63 -9.42
C GLN A 77 11.14 27.77 -9.56
N LEU A 78 11.09 26.65 -10.28
CA LEU A 78 12.27 25.82 -10.57
C LEU A 78 13.33 26.60 -11.35
N ALA A 79 12.93 27.30 -12.42
CA ALA A 79 13.81 28.16 -13.20
C ALA A 79 14.41 29.32 -12.36
N ALA A 80 13.66 29.87 -11.41
CA ALA A 80 14.15 30.88 -10.47
C ALA A 80 15.17 30.29 -9.47
N ARG A 81 14.88 29.12 -8.87
CA ARG A 81 15.80 28.41 -7.97
C ARG A 81 17.10 28.06 -8.69
N GLN A 82 17.05 27.59 -9.94
CA GLN A 82 18.25 27.24 -10.69
C GLN A 82 19.10 28.47 -11.04
N ARG A 83 18.50 29.61 -11.41
CA ARG A 83 19.23 30.89 -11.58
C ARG A 83 19.87 31.39 -10.29
N ALA A 84 19.25 31.13 -9.13
CA ALA A 84 19.83 31.46 -7.83
C ALA A 84 21.04 30.56 -7.50
N LEU A 85 20.97 29.26 -7.81
CA LEU A 85 22.10 28.34 -7.70
C LEU A 85 23.26 28.79 -8.60
N ASP A 86 23.01 29.09 -9.88
CA ASP A 86 24.02 29.63 -10.81
C ASP A 86 24.73 30.89 -10.27
N GLU A 87 24.00 31.85 -9.72
CA GLU A 87 24.60 33.08 -9.21
C GLU A 87 25.32 32.88 -7.86
N THR A 88 24.88 31.93 -7.02
CA THR A 88 25.65 31.54 -5.83
C THR A 88 26.95 30.81 -6.19
N GLU A 89 26.96 29.93 -7.22
CA GLU A 89 28.21 29.34 -7.73
C GLU A 89 29.15 30.43 -8.28
N ARG A 90 28.63 31.37 -9.08
CA ARG A 90 29.43 32.52 -9.58
C ARG A 90 29.97 33.38 -8.44
N GLN A 91 29.21 33.58 -7.36
CA GLN A 91 29.69 34.30 -6.17
C GLN A 91 30.79 33.50 -5.44
N LEU A 92 30.65 32.18 -5.26
CA LEU A 92 31.68 31.31 -4.69
C LEU A 92 32.97 31.31 -5.52
N VAL A 93 32.88 31.26 -6.85
CA VAL A 93 34.05 31.38 -7.74
C VAL A 93 34.68 32.78 -7.67
N ARG A 94 33.87 33.85 -7.51
CA ARG A 94 34.38 35.21 -7.29
C ARG A 94 35.08 35.36 -5.93
N THR A 95 34.56 34.75 -4.85
CA THR A 95 35.19 34.80 -3.53
C THR A 95 36.45 33.93 -3.47
N GLU A 96 36.49 32.72 -4.07
CA GLU A 96 37.74 31.95 -4.20
C GLU A 96 38.80 32.79 -4.92
N ARG A 97 38.46 33.41 -6.06
CA ARG A 97 39.40 34.28 -6.82
C ARG A 97 39.89 35.48 -6.01
N ARG A 98 39.09 36.05 -5.09
CA ARG A 98 39.51 37.14 -4.19
C ARG A 98 40.44 36.62 -3.09
N LEU A 99 40.01 35.59 -2.35
CA LEU A 99 40.78 34.94 -1.28
C LEU A 99 42.13 34.42 -1.80
N ARG A 100 42.15 33.81 -2.98
CA ARG A 100 43.36 33.37 -3.68
C ARG A 100 44.34 34.51 -3.97
N LYS A 101 43.84 35.66 -4.45
CA LYS A 101 44.68 36.86 -4.67
C LYS A 101 45.21 37.47 -3.36
N GLN A 102 44.45 37.39 -2.27
CA GLN A 102 44.93 37.80 -0.94
C GLN A 102 45.98 36.83 -0.39
N ALA A 103 45.71 35.51 -0.42
CA ALA A 103 46.66 34.48 0.01
C ALA A 103 47.97 34.49 -0.79
N GLN A 104 47.93 34.79 -2.09
CA GLN A 104 49.13 35.02 -2.90
C GLN A 104 49.94 36.24 -2.46
N ARG A 105 49.29 37.34 -2.04
CA ARG A 105 49.98 38.54 -1.50
C ARG A 105 50.60 38.31 -0.12
N VAL A 106 50.08 37.36 0.66
CA VAL A 106 50.57 36.98 2.00
C VAL A 106 51.48 35.73 1.95
N GLY A 107 51.89 35.28 0.74
CA GLY A 107 52.76 34.12 0.55
C GLY A 107 52.12 32.74 0.79
N GLN A 108 50.94 32.68 1.42
CA GLN A 108 50.19 31.45 1.71
C GLN A 108 49.39 30.92 0.50
N ALA A 109 49.97 30.92 -0.70
CA ALA A 109 49.29 30.59 -1.96
C ALA A 109 48.75 29.14 -2.08
N GLY A 110 48.90 28.31 -1.04
CA GLY A 110 48.44 26.93 -0.96
C GLY A 110 47.35 26.64 0.09
N SER A 111 46.94 27.60 0.93
CA SER A 111 45.98 27.36 2.04
C SER A 111 44.50 27.48 1.66
N VAL A 112 44.17 28.02 0.48
CA VAL A 112 42.78 28.24 0.03
C VAL A 112 42.26 27.00 -0.72
N PRO A 113 41.17 26.35 -0.26
CA PRO A 113 40.50 25.28 -1.00
C PRO A 113 40.03 25.74 -2.39
N ARG A 114 39.88 24.80 -3.32
CA ARG A 114 39.29 25.06 -4.64
C ARG A 114 37.87 24.51 -4.69
N VAL A 115 36.96 25.27 -5.30
CA VAL A 115 35.64 24.74 -5.70
C VAL A 115 35.81 24.07 -7.07
N SER A 116 35.49 22.78 -7.17
CA SER A 116 35.53 22.02 -8.41
C SER A 116 34.20 22.10 -9.14
N THR A 117 34.02 23.14 -9.94
CA THR A 117 32.83 23.34 -10.80
C THR A 117 32.77 22.23 -11.86
N SER A 118 31.89 21.24 -11.68
CA SER A 118 31.73 20.11 -12.62
C SER A 118 30.84 20.51 -13.79
N HIS A 119 31.45 20.90 -14.91
CA HIS A 119 30.74 21.15 -16.16
C HIS A 119 31.23 20.22 -17.28
N THR A 120 30.30 19.80 -18.12
CA THR A 120 30.50 18.79 -19.17
C THR A 120 31.23 19.35 -20.39
N GLY A 121 31.97 18.48 -21.09
CA GLY A 121 32.46 18.77 -22.46
C GLY A 121 33.99 18.82 -22.64
N ALA A 122 34.64 17.65 -22.69
CA ALA A 122 35.90 17.47 -23.42
C ALA A 122 36.15 15.99 -23.76
N ARG A 123 35.95 15.58 -25.02
CA ARG A 123 36.59 14.36 -25.56
C ARG A 123 38.05 14.72 -25.85
N GLY A 124 39.01 14.14 -25.13
CA GLY A 124 40.43 14.46 -25.32
C GLY A 124 41.37 13.55 -24.53
N THR A 125 42.19 12.77 -25.25
CA THR A 125 43.20 11.86 -24.69
C THR A 125 44.26 12.59 -23.86
N GLY A 126 44.39 12.30 -22.55
CA GLY A 126 45.39 12.96 -21.70
C GLY A 126 45.59 12.34 -20.32
N ARG A 127 46.58 11.45 -20.19
CA ARG A 127 47.02 10.76 -18.96
C ARG A 127 46.92 11.59 -17.65
N SER A 128 45.96 11.23 -16.80
CA SER A 128 46.09 11.14 -15.33
C SER A 128 46.93 12.22 -14.61
N SER A 129 46.52 13.48 -14.66
CA SER A 129 47.24 14.60 -14.02
C SER A 129 47.00 14.73 -12.50
N LEU A 130 45.87 14.22 -11.99
CA LEU A 130 45.43 14.41 -10.59
C LEU A 130 46.36 13.77 -9.53
N LEU A 131 47.12 12.73 -9.86
CA LEU A 131 47.95 11.99 -8.89
C LEU A 131 49.32 12.64 -8.61
N ARG A 132 49.78 13.61 -9.41
CA ARG A 132 51.15 14.16 -9.30
C ARG A 132 51.34 15.16 -8.15
N ARG A 133 50.27 15.54 -7.42
CA ARG A 133 50.33 16.58 -6.37
C ARG A 133 50.49 16.06 -4.93
N LEU A 134 50.66 14.76 -4.74
CA LEU A 134 50.81 14.10 -3.42
C LEU A 134 52.27 13.86 -2.98
N GLY A 135 53.25 14.55 -3.60
CA GLY A 135 54.66 14.31 -3.33
C GLY A 135 55.55 15.56 -3.40
N THR A 136 55.48 16.43 -2.38
CA THR A 136 56.61 17.23 -1.84
C THR A 136 56.20 18.03 -0.59
N SER A 137 56.18 17.39 0.58
CA SER A 137 56.39 18.02 1.91
C SER A 137 56.63 16.93 2.97
N GLY A 138 57.25 17.29 4.10
CA GLY A 138 57.76 16.34 5.09
C GLY A 138 56.73 15.80 6.10
N SER A 139 57.15 14.77 6.85
CA SER A 139 56.57 14.25 8.10
C SER A 139 55.07 13.88 8.15
N SER A 140 54.79 12.57 8.15
CA SER A 140 53.69 11.92 8.90
C SER A 140 52.19 12.18 8.57
N PRO A 141 51.76 12.10 7.30
CA PRO A 141 50.33 11.91 6.96
C PRO A 141 49.97 10.50 6.41
N ARG A 142 50.93 9.74 5.85
CA ARG A 142 50.65 8.55 5.01
C ARG A 142 49.85 7.43 5.67
N THR A 143 49.95 7.27 6.99
CA THR A 143 49.24 6.24 7.77
C THR A 143 47.90 6.70 8.33
N ARG A 144 47.62 8.01 8.39
CA ARG A 144 46.39 8.53 9.03
C ARG A 144 45.13 8.23 8.20
N LEU A 145 45.21 8.41 6.89
CA LEU A 145 44.08 8.19 5.97
C LEU A 145 43.53 6.76 5.98
N PRO A 146 44.32 5.68 5.82
CA PRO A 146 43.80 4.32 5.92
C PRO A 146 43.26 4.01 7.33
N LEU A 147 43.87 4.53 8.39
CA LEU A 147 43.35 4.40 9.76
C LEU A 147 41.94 5.02 9.91
N SER A 148 41.71 6.24 9.41
CA SER A 148 40.37 6.84 9.43
C SER A 148 39.36 6.09 8.57
N LEU A 149 39.77 5.52 7.44
CA LEU A 149 38.90 4.69 6.60
C LEU A 149 38.52 3.38 7.29
N LEU A 150 39.45 2.73 8.01
CA LEU A 150 39.16 1.52 8.77
C LEU A 150 38.28 1.77 9.99
N VAL A 151 38.47 2.88 10.71
CA VAL A 151 37.56 3.28 11.80
C VAL A 151 36.15 3.52 11.25
N GLY A 152 36.03 4.29 10.16
CA GLY A 152 34.74 4.54 9.50
C GLY A 152 34.08 3.25 8.99
N ALA A 153 34.85 2.37 8.33
CA ALA A 153 34.35 1.09 7.84
C ALA A 153 33.92 0.14 8.96
N SER A 154 34.73 0.00 10.02
CA SER A 154 34.39 -0.87 11.16
C SER A 154 33.10 -0.39 11.84
N LEU A 155 32.96 0.93 12.03
CA LEU A 155 31.76 1.51 12.64
C LEU A 155 30.52 1.35 11.73
N ALA A 156 30.66 1.66 10.44
CA ALA A 156 29.57 1.57 9.47
C ALA A 156 29.10 0.12 9.27
N VAL A 157 30.00 -0.85 9.11
CA VAL A 157 29.61 -2.27 9.03
C VAL A 157 28.99 -2.73 10.34
N THR A 158 29.55 -2.41 11.51
CA THR A 158 29.00 -2.89 12.79
C THR A 158 27.60 -2.34 13.05
N ILE A 159 27.38 -1.04 12.85
CA ILE A 159 26.05 -0.43 13.03
C ILE A 159 25.08 -0.93 11.95
N GLY A 160 25.54 -1.03 10.69
CA GLY A 160 24.77 -1.57 9.58
C GLY A 160 24.28 -2.99 9.87
N THR A 161 25.18 -3.91 10.22
CA THR A 161 24.83 -5.31 10.54
C THR A 161 23.84 -5.42 11.69
N VAL A 162 23.95 -4.56 12.73
CA VAL A 162 22.96 -4.55 13.81
C VAL A 162 21.60 -4.10 13.29
N LEU A 163 21.53 -2.99 12.55
CA LEU A 163 20.30 -2.43 12.00
C LEU A 163 19.64 -3.29 10.90
N THR A 164 20.37 -4.21 10.25
CA THR A 164 19.82 -5.16 9.26
C THR A 164 19.58 -6.56 9.84
N SER A 165 20.07 -6.83 11.06
CA SER A 165 19.83 -8.08 11.79
C SER A 165 18.51 -8.09 12.58
N ASP A 166 17.83 -6.94 12.66
CA ASP A 166 16.52 -6.83 13.30
C ASP A 166 15.46 -7.64 12.52
N ARG A 167 14.47 -8.21 13.22
CA ARG A 167 13.47 -9.14 12.65
C ARG A 167 12.10 -8.90 13.27
N ALA A 168 11.04 -9.23 12.54
CA ALA A 168 9.67 -9.14 13.04
C ALA A 168 9.52 -9.93 14.36
N ASP A 169 8.94 -9.30 15.38
CA ASP A 169 8.64 -9.98 16.63
C ASP A 169 7.30 -10.74 16.58
N HIS A 170 7.07 -11.61 17.55
CA HIS A 170 5.87 -12.45 17.60
C HIS A 170 4.55 -11.66 17.77
N ALA A 171 4.58 -10.41 18.23
CA ALA A 171 3.39 -9.57 18.31
C ALA A 171 3.09 -8.90 16.96
N GLN A 172 4.11 -8.44 16.23
CA GLN A 172 3.96 -7.93 14.87
C GLN A 172 3.42 -9.01 13.92
N VAL A 173 4.00 -10.22 13.98
CA VAL A 173 3.52 -11.38 13.22
C VAL A 173 2.07 -11.70 13.55
N ALA A 174 1.71 -11.76 14.84
CA ALA A 174 0.35 -12.09 15.25
C ALA A 174 -0.69 -11.04 14.81
N VAL A 175 -0.34 -9.75 14.76
CA VAL A 175 -1.24 -8.69 14.26
C VAL A 175 -1.49 -8.84 12.76
N PHE A 176 -0.45 -9.05 11.95
CA PHE A 176 -0.59 -9.27 10.51
C PHE A 176 -1.39 -10.56 10.21
N GLU A 177 -1.03 -11.68 10.85
CA GLU A 177 -1.74 -12.95 10.68
C GLU A 177 -3.21 -12.86 11.13
N GLN A 178 -3.52 -12.11 12.19
CA GLN A 178 -4.90 -11.90 12.64
C GLN A 178 -5.71 -11.05 11.66
N LEU A 179 -5.18 -9.90 11.20
CA LEU A 179 -5.91 -9.01 10.29
C LEU A 179 -6.17 -9.70 8.94
N ASP A 180 -5.16 -10.36 8.37
CA ASP A 180 -5.29 -11.08 7.11
C ASP A 180 -6.24 -12.28 7.22
N GLN A 181 -6.21 -13.02 8.33
CA GLN A 181 -7.19 -14.09 8.58
C GLN A 181 -8.62 -13.54 8.68
N VAL A 182 -8.85 -12.46 9.43
CA VAL A 182 -10.21 -11.90 9.57
C VAL A 182 -10.71 -11.31 8.25
N ARG A 183 -9.84 -10.70 7.43
CA ARG A 183 -10.17 -10.25 6.08
C ARG A 183 -10.60 -11.42 5.17
N ALA A 184 -9.86 -12.54 5.19
CA ALA A 184 -10.24 -13.74 4.45
C ALA A 184 -11.55 -14.40 4.98
N GLU A 185 -11.79 -14.37 6.30
CA GLU A 185 -13.05 -14.82 6.89
C GLU A 185 -14.23 -13.92 6.46
N LEU A 186 -14.07 -12.60 6.45
CA LEU A 186 -15.07 -11.64 5.96
C LEU A 186 -15.37 -11.83 4.46
N ARG A 187 -14.34 -12.12 3.63
CA ARG A 187 -14.56 -12.48 2.21
C ARG A 187 -15.37 -13.76 2.04
N ALA A 188 -15.21 -14.74 2.93
CA ALA A 188 -16.04 -15.95 2.93
C ALA A 188 -17.50 -15.70 3.37
N VAL A 189 -17.82 -14.54 3.95
CA VAL A 189 -19.21 -14.12 4.25
C VAL A 189 -19.91 -13.57 3.00
N ILE A 190 -19.18 -12.89 2.11
CA ILE A 190 -19.79 -12.15 0.98
C ILE A 190 -20.67 -13.04 0.08
N PRO A 191 -20.25 -14.24 -0.36
CA PRO A 191 -21.13 -15.15 -1.13
C PRO A 191 -22.40 -15.60 -0.40
N VAL A 192 -22.41 -15.58 0.94
CA VAL A 192 -23.59 -15.88 1.77
C VAL A 192 -24.56 -14.68 1.76
N LEU A 193 -24.03 -13.46 1.90
CA LEU A 193 -24.79 -12.21 1.78
C LEU A 193 -25.39 -12.03 0.37
N ASP A 194 -24.64 -12.43 -0.67
CA ASP A 194 -25.12 -12.45 -2.05
C ASP A 194 -26.30 -13.43 -2.24
N ALA A 195 -26.18 -14.65 -1.71
CA ALA A 195 -27.26 -15.64 -1.75
C ALA A 195 -28.52 -15.15 -1.02
N GLU A 196 -28.37 -14.53 0.16
CA GLU A 196 -29.48 -13.94 0.92
C GLU A 196 -30.20 -12.82 0.16
N MET A 197 -29.47 -11.98 -0.57
CA MET A 197 -30.05 -10.93 -1.43
C MET A 197 -30.79 -11.52 -2.63
N ILE A 198 -30.24 -12.56 -3.27
CA ILE A 198 -30.88 -13.25 -4.40
C ILE A 198 -32.17 -13.95 -3.95
N ASP A 199 -32.15 -14.64 -2.81
CA ASP A 199 -33.34 -15.27 -2.21
C ASP A 199 -34.40 -14.23 -1.82
N GLN A 200 -34.01 -13.08 -1.27
CA GLN A 200 -34.94 -11.97 -0.98
C GLN A 200 -35.58 -11.42 -2.25
N ALA A 201 -34.78 -11.08 -3.27
CA ALA A 201 -35.25 -10.47 -4.52
C ALA A 201 -36.14 -11.41 -5.34
N THR A 202 -35.92 -12.73 -5.24
CA THR A 202 -36.73 -13.74 -5.93
C THR A 202 -37.92 -14.25 -5.11
N GLY A 203 -38.08 -13.75 -3.88
CA GLY A 203 -39.32 -13.83 -3.09
C GLY A 203 -39.36 -14.90 -1.99
N ASP A 204 -38.23 -15.52 -1.66
CA ASP A 204 -38.11 -16.66 -0.75
C ASP A 204 -36.99 -16.42 0.31
N PRO A 205 -37.06 -15.32 1.09
CA PRO A 205 -35.96 -14.85 1.93
C PRO A 205 -35.58 -15.83 3.04
N GLN A 206 -34.28 -15.94 3.32
CA GLN A 206 -33.75 -16.83 4.34
C GLN A 206 -34.26 -16.48 5.75
N PRO A 207 -34.55 -17.49 6.61
CA PRO A 207 -34.98 -17.26 7.98
C PRO A 207 -33.79 -16.85 8.87
N VAL A 208 -34.04 -15.88 9.75
CA VAL A 208 -33.10 -15.53 10.82
C VAL A 208 -32.96 -16.62 11.88
N ASP A 209 -31.86 -16.59 12.61
CA ASP A 209 -31.52 -17.52 13.69
C ASP A 209 -32.24 -17.22 15.03
N ALA A 210 -31.74 -17.76 16.14
CA ALA A 210 -32.30 -17.56 17.48
C ALA A 210 -31.90 -16.21 18.13
N GLN A 211 -30.96 -15.49 17.52
CA GLN A 211 -30.49 -14.16 17.92
C GLN A 211 -31.24 -13.07 17.14
N GLY A 212 -31.75 -13.42 15.96
CA GLY A 212 -32.39 -12.50 15.01
C GLY A 212 -31.48 -12.14 13.83
N ASP A 213 -30.35 -12.84 13.68
CA ASP A 213 -29.37 -12.59 12.63
C ASP A 213 -29.57 -13.51 11.43
N LEU A 214 -29.26 -12.99 10.23
CA LEU A 214 -29.07 -13.82 9.05
C LEU A 214 -27.73 -14.57 9.09
N PRO A 215 -27.57 -15.70 8.39
CA PRO A 215 -26.31 -16.45 8.32
C PRO A 215 -25.08 -15.59 8.00
N SER A 216 -25.18 -14.63 7.08
CA SER A 216 -24.10 -13.70 6.74
C SER A 216 -23.68 -12.85 7.95
N VAL A 217 -24.64 -12.21 8.61
CA VAL A 217 -24.43 -11.35 9.79
C VAL A 217 -23.89 -12.14 10.97
N ALA A 218 -24.39 -13.37 11.20
CA ALA A 218 -23.88 -14.25 12.25
C ALA A 218 -22.41 -14.63 12.02
N LEU A 219 -22.00 -14.89 10.77
CA LEU A 219 -20.61 -15.18 10.41
C LEU A 219 -19.72 -13.93 10.48
N ALA A 220 -20.19 -12.76 10.03
CA ALA A 220 -19.47 -11.49 10.15
C ALA A 220 -19.22 -11.12 11.63
N ASN A 221 -20.27 -11.24 12.45
CA ASN A 221 -20.19 -11.07 13.91
C ASN A 221 -19.25 -12.09 14.55
N GLN A 222 -19.00 -13.25 13.94
CA GLN A 222 -18.00 -14.21 14.41
C GLN A 222 -16.57 -13.82 13.98
N ALA A 223 -16.34 -13.46 12.73
CA ALA A 223 -15.02 -13.04 12.23
C ALA A 223 -14.48 -11.81 12.99
N LEU A 224 -15.36 -10.87 13.34
CA LEU A 224 -15.00 -9.66 14.09
C LEU A 224 -14.80 -9.88 15.60
N GLN A 225 -15.04 -11.09 16.15
CA GLN A 225 -14.82 -11.40 17.59
C GLN A 225 -13.33 -11.53 17.96
N GLY A 226 -12.64 -10.40 17.96
CA GLY A 226 -11.24 -10.26 18.37
C GLY A 226 -10.55 -9.02 17.82
N VAL A 227 -11.19 -8.28 16.92
CA VAL A 227 -10.64 -7.07 16.27
C VAL A 227 -11.19 -5.83 16.95
N GLU A 228 -10.37 -5.15 17.77
CA GLU A 228 -10.76 -3.91 18.47
C GLU A 228 -10.85 -2.68 17.55
N THR A 229 -10.43 -2.78 16.28
CA THR A 229 -10.34 -1.64 15.34
C THR A 229 -11.59 -1.39 14.50
N ALA A 230 -12.51 -2.37 14.38
CA ALA A 230 -13.67 -2.31 13.50
C ALA A 230 -14.51 -1.01 13.70
N PRO A 231 -14.57 -0.11 12.70
CA PRO A 231 -15.29 1.15 12.81
C PRO A 231 -16.79 0.95 13.10
N SER A 232 -17.34 1.74 14.02
CA SER A 232 -18.72 1.56 14.49
C SER A 232 -19.79 1.71 13.41
N PHE A 233 -19.50 2.43 12.33
CA PHE A 233 -20.46 2.61 11.24
C PHE A 233 -20.65 1.33 10.42
N TYR A 234 -19.59 0.60 10.09
CA TYR A 234 -19.71 -0.72 9.46
C TYR A 234 -20.48 -1.73 10.34
N ALA A 235 -20.38 -1.62 11.66
CA ALA A 235 -21.19 -2.42 12.58
C ALA A 235 -22.68 -2.02 12.56
N ASP A 236 -23.01 -0.74 12.44
CA ASP A 236 -24.38 -0.26 12.25
C ASP A 236 -24.96 -0.67 10.88
N ASP A 237 -24.12 -0.70 9.83
CA ASP A 237 -24.47 -1.07 8.45
C ASP A 237 -24.71 -2.59 8.32
N ILE A 238 -23.81 -3.43 8.83
CA ILE A 238 -23.99 -4.90 8.93
C ILE A 238 -25.26 -5.22 9.74
N ALA A 239 -25.55 -4.47 10.81
CA ALA A 239 -26.77 -4.63 11.58
C ALA A 239 -28.08 -4.24 10.84
N GLN A 240 -28.02 -3.56 9.68
CA GLN A 240 -29.20 -3.35 8.83
C GLN A 240 -29.54 -4.56 7.96
N VAL A 241 -28.59 -5.47 7.71
CA VAL A 241 -28.77 -6.61 6.79
C VAL A 241 -29.88 -7.56 7.29
N SER A 242 -29.74 -8.11 8.51
CA SER A 242 -30.72 -9.04 9.10
C SER A 242 -32.18 -8.53 9.05
N PRO A 243 -32.53 -7.31 9.53
CA PRO A 243 -33.90 -6.81 9.49
C PRO A 243 -34.38 -6.36 8.10
N THR A 244 -33.50 -6.32 7.09
CA THR A 244 -33.85 -5.89 5.73
C THR A 244 -34.01 -7.08 4.78
N LEU A 245 -33.04 -8.01 4.73
CA LEU A 245 -33.04 -9.11 3.76
C LEU A 245 -33.87 -10.32 4.17
N SER A 246 -34.19 -10.49 5.46
CA SER A 246 -35.04 -11.59 5.95
C SER A 246 -36.53 -11.45 5.61
N THR A 247 -36.92 -10.49 4.76
CA THR A 247 -38.32 -10.20 4.44
C THR A 247 -38.51 -9.53 3.07
N THR A 248 -39.59 -9.91 2.39
CA THR A 248 -40.09 -9.26 1.16
C THR A 248 -40.98 -8.04 1.44
N GLN A 249 -41.13 -7.64 2.71
CA GLN A 249 -41.89 -6.43 3.09
C GLN A 249 -41.09 -5.13 2.92
N VAL A 250 -39.76 -5.22 2.74
CA VAL A 250 -38.92 -4.07 2.38
C VAL A 250 -38.75 -4.04 0.87
N GLY A 251 -39.06 -2.89 0.26
CA GLY A 251 -38.98 -2.72 -1.19
C GLY A 251 -37.56 -2.81 -1.73
N ASP A 252 -37.45 -3.43 -2.90
CA ASP A 252 -36.25 -3.97 -3.54
C ASP A 252 -35.05 -3.00 -3.56
N VAL A 253 -35.30 -1.72 -3.88
CA VAL A 253 -34.26 -0.66 -3.90
C VAL A 253 -33.56 -0.52 -2.54
N ARG A 254 -34.30 -0.64 -1.43
CA ARG A 254 -33.71 -0.58 -0.08
C ARG A 254 -33.01 -1.89 0.29
N ALA A 255 -33.54 -3.05 -0.12
CA ALA A 255 -32.87 -4.33 0.07
C ALA A 255 -31.50 -4.33 -0.63
N ALA A 256 -31.48 -3.95 -1.90
CA ALA A 256 -30.27 -3.78 -2.70
C ALA A 256 -29.29 -2.75 -2.13
N THR A 257 -29.77 -1.61 -1.62
CA THR A 257 -28.90 -0.61 -0.96
C THR A 257 -28.24 -1.21 0.29
N VAL A 258 -29.01 -1.89 1.15
CA VAL A 258 -28.47 -2.50 2.38
C VAL A 258 -27.56 -3.70 2.08
N TRP A 259 -27.82 -4.48 1.03
CA TRP A 259 -26.88 -5.50 0.55
C TRP A 259 -25.55 -4.88 0.12
N ARG A 260 -25.58 -3.77 -0.65
CA ARG A 260 -24.37 -3.08 -1.09
C ARG A 260 -23.61 -2.44 0.08
N ASP A 261 -24.30 -1.68 0.93
CA ASP A 261 -23.72 -1.06 2.14
C ASP A 261 -23.13 -2.15 3.06
N GLY A 262 -23.80 -3.30 3.19
CA GLY A 262 -23.32 -4.48 3.93
C GLY A 262 -22.07 -5.13 3.31
N ARG A 263 -22.01 -5.25 1.98
CA ARG A 263 -20.81 -5.74 1.27
C ARG A 263 -19.61 -4.81 1.44
N ASP A 264 -19.81 -3.52 1.25
CA ASP A 264 -18.77 -2.50 1.47
C ASP A 264 -18.32 -2.54 2.94
N ALA A 265 -19.24 -2.69 3.89
CA ALA A 265 -18.93 -2.84 5.31
C ALA A 265 -18.12 -4.11 5.64
N LEU A 266 -18.38 -5.26 4.99
CA LEU A 266 -17.56 -6.46 5.13
C LEU A 266 -16.15 -6.24 4.55
N GLY A 267 -16.04 -5.67 3.35
CA GLY A 267 -14.76 -5.42 2.67
C GLY A 267 -13.85 -4.40 3.37
N TYR A 268 -14.45 -3.41 4.05
CA TYR A 268 -13.71 -2.34 4.75
C TYR A 268 -13.68 -2.46 6.29
N SER A 269 -14.32 -3.45 6.91
CA SER A 269 -14.19 -3.70 8.36
C SER A 269 -12.78 -4.14 8.77
N VAL A 270 -12.08 -4.84 7.87
CA VAL A 270 -10.61 -5.00 7.88
C VAL A 270 -10.10 -4.66 6.47
N PRO A 271 -9.75 -3.38 6.22
CA PRO A 271 -9.40 -2.92 4.89
C PRO A 271 -7.98 -3.36 4.52
N GLY A 272 -7.73 -3.63 3.24
CA GLY A 272 -6.41 -4.10 2.76
C GLY A 272 -5.23 -3.23 3.22
N TYR A 273 -5.41 -1.91 3.30
CA TYR A 273 -4.35 -1.00 3.76
C TYR A 273 -3.94 -1.20 5.24
N GLU A 274 -4.80 -1.74 6.12
CA GLU A 274 -4.41 -2.08 7.51
C GLU A 274 -3.61 -3.39 7.55
N VAL A 275 -3.88 -4.31 6.62
CA VAL A 275 -3.06 -5.51 6.41
C VAL A 275 -1.70 -5.12 5.82
N ASP A 276 -1.67 -4.19 4.85
CA ASP A 276 -0.44 -3.65 4.27
C ASP A 276 0.40 -2.84 5.27
N ASP A 277 -0.21 -2.02 6.13
CA ASP A 277 0.49 -1.31 7.21
C ASP A 277 1.09 -2.29 8.23
N ALA A 278 0.38 -3.37 8.57
CA ALA A 278 0.89 -4.42 9.45
C ALA A 278 2.04 -5.22 8.81
N ARG A 279 1.91 -5.54 7.51
CA ARG A 279 2.93 -6.15 6.65
C ARG A 279 4.18 -5.28 6.55
N GLU A 280 4.03 -3.98 6.30
CA GLU A 280 5.15 -3.01 6.28
C GLU A 280 5.82 -2.89 7.65
N ALA A 281 5.03 -2.87 8.74
CA ALA A 281 5.57 -2.86 10.11
C ALA A 281 6.39 -4.11 10.44
N MET A 282 6.14 -5.25 9.78
CA MET A 282 6.94 -6.46 9.90
C MET A 282 8.23 -6.46 9.07
N LEU A 283 8.38 -5.61 8.04
CA LEU A 283 9.51 -5.68 7.11
C LEU A 283 10.85 -5.54 7.84
N PRO A 284 11.69 -6.59 7.88
CA PRO A 284 12.84 -6.61 8.77
C PRO A 284 14.01 -5.74 8.27
N GLY A 285 14.77 -5.22 9.22
CA GLY A 285 15.99 -4.45 8.98
C GLY A 285 15.74 -2.95 8.78
N SER A 286 16.67 -2.27 8.12
CA SER A 286 16.60 -0.82 7.94
C SER A 286 17.36 -0.37 6.70
N THR A 287 16.74 0.47 5.87
CA THR A 287 17.37 1.10 4.70
C THR A 287 18.62 1.90 5.07
N TRP A 288 18.66 2.51 6.26
CA TRP A 288 19.88 3.14 6.80
C TRP A 288 20.95 2.12 7.18
N GLY A 289 20.56 0.94 7.66
CA GLY A 289 21.46 -0.19 7.89
C GLY A 289 22.13 -0.65 6.59
N THR A 290 21.35 -0.85 5.53
CA THR A 290 21.82 -1.18 4.18
C THR A 290 22.80 -0.14 3.65
N VAL A 291 22.46 1.15 3.74
CA VAL A 291 23.34 2.26 3.33
C VAL A 291 24.66 2.27 4.11
N LEU A 292 24.63 1.91 5.40
CA LEU A 292 25.84 1.78 6.24
C LEU A 292 26.67 0.54 5.88
N LEU A 293 26.06 -0.61 5.54
CA LEU A 293 26.76 -1.79 5.03
C LEU A 293 27.44 -1.50 3.68
N VAL A 294 26.72 -0.93 2.71
CA VAL A 294 27.26 -0.52 1.40
C VAL A 294 28.39 0.49 1.58
N GLY A 295 28.19 1.51 2.42
CA GLY A 295 29.20 2.52 2.74
C GLY A 295 30.45 1.89 3.37
N GLY A 296 30.27 0.96 4.31
CA GLY A 296 31.35 0.18 4.93
C GLY A 296 32.17 -0.63 3.93
N ALA A 297 31.50 -1.36 3.02
CA ALA A 297 32.15 -2.09 1.94
C ALA A 297 32.95 -1.16 0.99
N VAL A 298 32.38 -0.02 0.60
CA VAL A 298 33.08 0.97 -0.23
C VAL A 298 34.31 1.54 0.48
N LEU A 299 34.25 1.81 1.78
CA LEU A 299 35.38 2.27 2.59
C LEU A 299 36.49 1.19 2.69
N LEU A 300 36.13 -0.08 2.84
CA LEU A 300 37.09 -1.21 2.82
C LEU A 300 37.77 -1.33 1.45
N LEU A 301 37.03 -1.25 0.35
CA LEU A 301 37.57 -1.28 -1.01
C LEU A 301 38.57 -0.14 -1.26
N ILE A 302 38.22 1.08 -0.87
CA ILE A 302 39.11 2.25 -0.97
C ILE A 302 40.37 2.04 -0.11
N CYS A 303 40.23 1.51 1.10
CA CYS A 303 41.36 1.22 1.97
C CYS A 303 42.29 0.13 1.40
N ALA A 304 41.75 -0.96 0.88
CA ALA A 304 42.52 -2.03 0.24
C ALA A 304 43.33 -1.51 -0.96
N LEU A 305 42.70 -0.71 -1.83
CA LEU A 305 43.36 -0.07 -2.98
C LEU A 305 44.46 0.91 -2.56
N LEU A 306 44.26 1.65 -1.45
CA LEU A 306 45.28 2.55 -0.89
C LEU A 306 46.46 1.78 -0.29
N LEU A 307 46.21 0.72 0.48
CA LEU A 307 47.25 -0.15 1.04
C LEU A 307 48.07 -0.81 -0.07
N LEU A 308 47.42 -1.32 -1.12
CA LEU A 308 48.07 -1.92 -2.28
C LEU A 308 48.95 -0.89 -3.04
N ARG A 309 48.46 0.35 -3.20
CA ARG A 309 49.27 1.47 -3.74
C ARG A 309 50.43 1.91 -2.84
N GLN A 310 50.33 1.69 -1.52
CA GLN A 310 51.43 1.92 -0.57
C GLN A 310 52.40 0.73 -0.47
N GLY A 311 52.22 -0.34 -1.26
CA GLY A 311 53.05 -1.54 -1.21
C GLY A 311 52.72 -2.50 -0.06
N ALA A 312 51.73 -2.18 0.78
CA ALA A 312 51.31 -2.96 1.95
C ALA A 312 50.47 -4.18 1.54
N ARG A 313 51.09 -5.15 0.84
CA ARG A 313 50.40 -6.29 0.22
C ARG A 313 49.64 -7.15 1.22
N VAL A 314 50.19 -7.37 2.42
CA VAL A 314 49.55 -8.18 3.47
C VAL A 314 48.33 -7.45 4.03
N GLY A 315 48.46 -6.15 4.34
CA GLY A 315 47.34 -5.32 4.74
C GLY A 315 46.22 -5.28 3.70
N ALA A 316 46.57 -5.06 2.43
CA ALA A 316 45.62 -5.03 1.32
C ALA A 316 44.88 -6.37 1.12
N ALA A 317 45.57 -7.51 1.26
CA ALA A 317 44.94 -8.83 1.17
C ALA A 317 43.94 -9.07 2.31
N LEU A 318 44.29 -8.70 3.54
CA LEU A 318 43.41 -8.86 4.71
C LEU A 318 42.22 -7.89 4.68
N THR A 319 42.40 -6.66 4.18
CA THR A 319 41.27 -5.75 3.89
C THR A 319 40.41 -6.26 2.71
N GLY A 320 41.00 -6.97 1.75
CA GLY A 320 40.26 -7.65 0.68
C GLY A 320 39.39 -8.80 1.18
N LEU A 321 39.89 -9.61 2.11
CA LEU A 321 39.09 -10.65 2.78
C LEU A 321 37.95 -10.04 3.63
N ALA A 322 38.21 -8.93 4.32
CA ALA A 322 37.17 -8.17 5.01
C ALA A 322 36.12 -7.58 4.06
N LEU A 323 36.50 -7.15 2.85
CA LEU A 323 35.55 -6.72 1.83
C LEU A 323 34.65 -7.87 1.38
N VAL A 324 35.19 -9.08 1.19
CA VAL A 324 34.38 -10.27 0.87
C VAL A 324 33.41 -10.59 2.01
N GLY A 325 33.85 -10.53 3.27
CA GLY A 325 32.95 -10.68 4.42
C GLY A 325 31.86 -9.61 4.48
N ALA A 326 32.17 -8.36 4.14
CA ALA A 326 31.18 -7.29 4.08
C ALA A 326 30.13 -7.53 2.96
N VAL A 327 30.53 -8.09 1.82
CA VAL A 327 29.61 -8.52 0.76
C VAL A 327 28.75 -9.72 1.20
N VAL A 328 29.28 -10.65 2.00
CA VAL A 328 28.49 -11.76 2.57
C VAL A 328 27.43 -11.25 3.56
N LEU A 329 27.75 -10.24 4.38
CA LEU A 329 26.77 -9.57 5.25
C LEU A 329 25.73 -8.78 4.42
N LEU A 330 26.14 -8.18 3.30
CA LEU A 330 25.24 -7.48 2.37
C LEU A 330 24.25 -8.44 1.68
N ALA A 331 24.69 -9.67 1.40
CA ALA A 331 23.86 -10.75 0.86
C ALA A 331 23.03 -11.48 1.94
N GLN A 332 22.97 -10.94 3.16
CA GLN A 332 22.11 -11.36 4.27
C GLN A 332 21.25 -10.18 4.78
N ASP A 333 21.27 -9.06 4.05
CA ASP A 333 20.48 -7.87 4.35
C ASP A 333 19.07 -8.05 3.78
N PRO A 334 18.03 -8.15 4.64
CA PRO A 334 16.66 -8.37 4.19
C PRO A 334 16.15 -7.28 3.22
N ALA A 335 16.59 -6.03 3.38
CA ALA A 335 16.21 -4.93 2.51
C ALA A 335 16.86 -4.98 1.11
N LEU A 336 17.69 -6.01 0.84
CA LEU A 336 18.20 -6.37 -0.48
C LEU A 336 17.75 -7.78 -0.92
N ASP A 337 17.02 -8.50 -0.07
CA ASP A 337 16.37 -9.76 -0.40
C ASP A 337 14.97 -9.51 -0.99
N ARG A 338 14.30 -10.57 -1.45
CA ARG A 338 13.04 -10.49 -2.20
C ARG A 338 11.81 -10.09 -1.38
N LEU A 339 11.97 -9.63 -0.14
CA LEU A 339 10.87 -9.35 0.79
C LEU A 339 9.85 -8.34 0.25
N GLY A 340 10.31 -7.29 -0.46
CA GLY A 340 9.39 -6.38 -1.16
C GLY A 340 8.53 -7.12 -2.19
N GLY A 341 9.13 -8.00 -2.99
CA GLY A 341 8.42 -8.83 -3.97
C GLY A 341 7.55 -9.95 -3.37
N LEU A 342 7.79 -10.34 -2.11
CA LEU A 342 6.89 -11.23 -1.36
C LEU A 342 5.66 -10.45 -0.83
N GLY A 343 5.86 -9.19 -0.42
CA GLY A 343 4.76 -8.28 -0.12
C GLY A 343 3.92 -7.98 -1.36
N GLU A 344 4.54 -7.57 -2.47
CA GLU A 344 3.88 -7.36 -3.77
C GLU A 344 3.07 -8.60 -4.18
N ALA A 345 3.62 -9.81 -4.05
CA ALA A 345 2.91 -11.05 -4.39
C ALA A 345 1.72 -11.39 -3.47
N HIS A 346 1.79 -11.01 -2.18
CA HIS A 346 0.66 -11.14 -1.25
C HIS A 346 -0.45 -10.15 -1.59
N GLU A 347 -0.11 -8.90 -1.89
CA GLU A 347 -1.04 -7.84 -2.30
C GLU A 347 -1.70 -8.14 -3.67
N ASP A 348 -0.92 -8.70 -4.61
CA ASP A 348 -1.40 -9.15 -5.93
C ASP A 348 -2.25 -10.43 -5.86
N ALA A 349 -2.14 -11.23 -4.79
CA ALA A 349 -3.07 -12.32 -4.52
C ALA A 349 -4.36 -11.82 -3.84
N ASP A 350 -4.22 -10.91 -2.87
CA ASP A 350 -5.36 -10.35 -2.12
C ASP A 350 -6.31 -9.57 -3.05
N ARG A 351 -5.75 -8.71 -3.91
CA ARG A 351 -6.53 -7.97 -4.91
C ARG A 351 -7.25 -8.90 -5.91
N ARG A 352 -6.66 -10.02 -6.33
CA ARG A 352 -7.34 -11.01 -7.20
C ARG A 352 -8.46 -11.78 -6.49
N ALA A 353 -8.41 -11.94 -5.17
CA ALA A 353 -9.52 -12.51 -4.40
C ALA A 353 -10.69 -11.52 -4.28
N ASP A 354 -10.39 -10.22 -4.14
CA ASP A 354 -11.37 -9.13 -4.18
C ASP A 354 -11.99 -8.97 -5.59
N ASP A 355 -11.18 -8.98 -6.66
CA ASP A 355 -11.62 -8.82 -8.07
C ASP A 355 -12.74 -9.81 -8.47
N VAL A 356 -12.69 -11.05 -7.97
CA VAL A 356 -13.74 -12.06 -8.18
C VAL A 356 -15.06 -11.63 -7.53
N LEU A 357 -15.00 -11.17 -6.27
CA LEU A 357 -16.17 -10.74 -5.51
C LEU A 357 -16.76 -9.45 -6.11
N ASP A 358 -15.92 -8.52 -6.57
CA ASP A 358 -16.37 -7.30 -7.24
C ASP A 358 -17.06 -7.60 -8.57
N LEU A 359 -16.60 -8.58 -9.36
CA LEU A 359 -17.33 -9.03 -10.55
C LEU A 359 -18.70 -9.61 -10.21
N VAL A 360 -18.80 -10.39 -9.12
CA VAL A 360 -20.08 -10.96 -8.65
C VAL A 360 -21.04 -9.86 -8.21
N ALA A 361 -20.56 -8.79 -7.57
CA ALA A 361 -21.38 -7.60 -7.30
C ALA A 361 -21.87 -6.97 -8.61
N ASP A 362 -20.94 -6.70 -9.54
CA ASP A 362 -21.22 -6.06 -10.84
C ASP A 362 -22.27 -6.84 -11.66
N ASP A 363 -22.28 -8.18 -11.56
CA ASP A 363 -23.30 -9.07 -12.15
C ASP A 363 -24.64 -9.03 -11.39
N ILE A 364 -24.62 -9.08 -10.05
CA ILE A 364 -25.83 -9.02 -9.22
C ILE A 364 -26.53 -7.66 -9.38
N GLU A 365 -25.79 -6.56 -9.54
CA GLU A 365 -26.38 -5.25 -9.83
C GLU A 365 -27.13 -5.22 -11.18
N VAL A 366 -26.71 -6.03 -12.16
CA VAL A 366 -27.44 -6.21 -13.43
C VAL A 366 -28.69 -7.08 -13.24
N VAL A 367 -28.57 -8.19 -12.51
CA VAL A 367 -29.71 -9.08 -12.18
C VAL A 367 -30.82 -8.35 -11.42
N LEU A 368 -30.44 -7.50 -10.46
CA LEU A 368 -31.35 -6.68 -9.66
C LEU A 368 -31.85 -5.42 -10.40
N GLY A 369 -31.40 -5.16 -11.63
CA GLY A 369 -31.79 -3.99 -12.42
C GLY A 369 -31.28 -2.64 -11.90
N LEU A 370 -30.32 -2.65 -10.97
CA LEU A 370 -29.62 -1.44 -10.49
C LEU A 370 -28.70 -0.88 -11.59
N ARG A 371 -28.10 -1.78 -12.37
CA ARG A 371 -27.20 -1.52 -13.50
C ARG A 371 -27.87 -1.94 -14.82
N SER A 372 -28.14 -0.97 -15.69
CA SER A 372 -28.57 -1.25 -17.07
C SER A 372 -27.36 -1.49 -17.97
N LEU A 373 -27.32 -2.63 -18.67
CA LEU A 373 -26.33 -2.89 -19.73
C LEU A 373 -26.59 -2.01 -20.97
N ASP A 374 -25.53 -1.46 -21.56
CA ASP A 374 -25.63 -0.73 -22.84
C ASP A 374 -25.96 -1.70 -23.99
N PRO A 375 -26.59 -1.27 -25.10
CA PRO A 375 -26.96 -2.15 -26.21
C PRO A 375 -25.79 -2.89 -26.88
N SER A 376 -24.55 -2.43 -26.68
CA SER A 376 -23.32 -3.13 -27.11
C SER A 376 -22.83 -4.21 -26.14
N GLU A 377 -23.33 -4.22 -24.91
CA GLU A 377 -23.03 -5.21 -23.86
C GLU A 377 -24.09 -6.32 -23.80
N GLN A 378 -25.19 -6.23 -24.56
CA GLN A 378 -26.33 -7.15 -24.47
C GLN A 378 -26.22 -8.41 -25.36
N GLU A 379 -25.53 -8.35 -26.51
CA GLU A 379 -25.48 -9.46 -27.48
C GLU A 379 -24.07 -9.66 -28.10
N GLY A 380 -23.71 -10.93 -28.32
CA GLY A 380 -22.53 -11.35 -29.09
C GLY A 380 -21.22 -11.49 -28.31
N ASP A 381 -20.13 -11.71 -29.05
CA ASP A 381 -18.75 -12.02 -28.61
C ASP A 381 -18.07 -10.92 -27.74
N PHE A 382 -18.79 -9.86 -27.39
CA PHE A 382 -18.35 -8.77 -26.49
C PHE A 382 -19.43 -8.39 -25.47
N SER A 383 -20.45 -9.24 -25.31
CA SER A 383 -21.52 -9.04 -24.31
C SER A 383 -20.98 -9.15 -22.88
N TRP A 384 -21.70 -8.56 -21.94
CA TRP A 384 -21.37 -8.56 -20.51
C TRP A 384 -21.10 -9.95 -19.92
N TRP A 385 -21.89 -10.92 -20.38
CA TRP A 385 -21.89 -12.30 -19.91
C TRP A 385 -20.76 -13.13 -20.54
N ALA A 386 -20.32 -12.76 -21.75
CA ALA A 386 -19.14 -13.29 -22.45
C ALA A 386 -17.97 -12.27 -22.49
N ALA A 387 -17.80 -11.54 -21.39
CA ALA A 387 -16.79 -10.48 -21.25
C ALA A 387 -15.42 -11.06 -20.82
N ASP A 388 -14.90 -11.99 -21.61
CA ASP A 388 -13.79 -12.90 -21.25
C ASP A 388 -12.55 -12.16 -20.71
N TYR A 389 -12.23 -10.98 -21.26
CA TYR A 389 -11.10 -10.12 -20.82
C TYR A 389 -11.10 -9.76 -19.31
N ARG A 390 -12.25 -9.84 -18.62
CA ARG A 390 -12.32 -9.69 -17.15
C ARG A 390 -11.88 -10.96 -16.42
N LEU A 391 -12.21 -12.12 -16.97
CA LEU A 391 -11.85 -13.45 -16.48
C LEU A 391 -10.42 -13.84 -16.90
N GLU A 392 -9.93 -13.34 -18.04
CA GLU A 392 -8.55 -13.46 -18.54
C GLU A 392 -7.52 -12.95 -17.51
N ALA A 393 -7.85 -11.85 -16.82
CA ALA A 393 -7.04 -11.29 -15.73
C ALA A 393 -7.01 -12.18 -14.46
N LEU A 394 -8.01 -13.03 -14.28
CA LEU A 394 -8.18 -13.94 -13.14
C LEU A 394 -7.74 -15.39 -13.47
N GLY A 395 -7.64 -15.72 -14.75
CA GLY A 395 -7.27 -17.05 -15.27
C GLY A 395 -8.44 -17.96 -15.66
N GLU A 396 -9.66 -17.43 -15.75
CA GLU A 396 -10.93 -18.20 -15.69
C GLU A 396 -11.76 -18.21 -17.00
N GLU A 397 -11.20 -17.83 -18.16
CA GLU A 397 -11.95 -17.70 -19.44
C GLU A 397 -12.73 -18.97 -19.84
N ASP A 398 -12.11 -20.15 -19.78
CA ASP A 398 -12.74 -21.45 -20.12
C ASP A 398 -13.46 -22.11 -18.89
N GLY A 399 -13.61 -21.37 -17.79
CA GLY A 399 -13.98 -21.89 -16.47
C GLY A 399 -15.43 -22.36 -16.31
N ASP A 400 -15.72 -23.01 -15.18
CA ASP A 400 -17.11 -23.30 -14.78
C ASP A 400 -17.86 -22.01 -14.42
N TRP A 401 -17.17 -20.99 -13.89
CA TRP A 401 -17.75 -19.67 -13.61
C TRP A 401 -18.13 -18.91 -14.89
N ALA A 402 -17.26 -18.86 -15.89
CA ALA A 402 -17.56 -18.25 -17.20
C ALA A 402 -18.86 -18.82 -17.79
N ARG A 403 -18.99 -20.15 -17.79
CA ARG A 403 -20.19 -20.85 -18.28
C ARG A 403 -21.45 -20.51 -17.48
N SER A 404 -21.36 -20.40 -16.15
CA SER A 404 -22.50 -19.96 -15.34
C SER A 404 -22.87 -18.49 -15.56
N ARG A 405 -21.93 -17.62 -15.96
CA ARG A 405 -22.23 -16.25 -16.42
C ARG A 405 -22.95 -16.26 -17.77
N GLU A 406 -22.51 -17.07 -18.73
CA GLU A 406 -23.22 -17.28 -20.00
C GLU A 406 -24.65 -17.81 -19.79
N GLU A 407 -24.82 -18.83 -18.95
CA GLU A 407 -26.12 -19.43 -18.62
C GLU A 407 -27.07 -18.44 -17.93
N LEU A 408 -26.54 -17.57 -17.05
CA LEU A 408 -27.29 -16.48 -16.43
C LEU A 408 -27.72 -15.42 -17.46
N GLY A 409 -26.82 -15.01 -18.35
CA GLY A 409 -27.12 -14.09 -19.45
C GLY A 409 -28.19 -14.62 -20.41
N ALA A 410 -28.09 -15.90 -20.78
CA ALA A 410 -29.10 -16.58 -21.59
C ALA A 410 -30.46 -16.72 -20.87
N THR A 411 -30.45 -16.87 -19.54
CA THR A 411 -31.67 -16.91 -18.72
C THR A 411 -32.35 -15.54 -18.69
N LEU A 412 -31.60 -14.45 -18.47
CA LEU A 412 -32.11 -13.08 -18.45
C LEU A 412 -32.73 -12.65 -19.79
N ALA A 413 -32.22 -13.15 -20.92
CA ALA A 413 -32.76 -12.89 -22.25
C ALA A 413 -34.09 -13.61 -22.56
N GLY A 414 -34.58 -14.48 -21.66
CA GLY A 414 -35.67 -15.43 -21.92
C GLY A 414 -37.03 -15.15 -21.29
N ASP A 415 -37.27 -13.97 -20.71
CA ASP A 415 -38.39 -13.68 -19.79
C ASP A 415 -38.49 -14.73 -18.65
N PRO A 416 -37.45 -14.88 -17.80
CA PRO A 416 -37.35 -15.98 -16.84
C PRO A 416 -38.35 -15.87 -15.68
N SER A 417 -38.71 -17.00 -15.06
CA SER A 417 -39.41 -16.96 -13.78
C SER A 417 -38.43 -16.61 -12.63
N PRO A 418 -38.92 -16.13 -11.47
CA PRO A 418 -38.07 -15.89 -10.30
C PRO A 418 -37.31 -17.14 -9.83
N GLU A 419 -37.87 -18.35 -10.02
CA GLU A 419 -37.23 -19.61 -9.65
C GLU A 419 -36.08 -19.97 -10.60
N ASP A 420 -36.25 -19.74 -11.92
CA ASP A 420 -35.20 -19.92 -12.92
C ASP A 420 -34.06 -18.91 -12.68
N LEU A 421 -34.40 -17.64 -12.48
CA LEU A 421 -33.44 -16.56 -12.25
C LEU A 421 -32.64 -16.77 -10.96
N ARG A 422 -33.31 -17.16 -9.87
CA ARG A 422 -32.64 -17.58 -8.63
C ARG A 422 -31.63 -18.70 -8.89
N THR A 423 -32.09 -19.76 -9.57
CA THR A 423 -31.26 -20.95 -9.80
C THR A 423 -30.02 -20.63 -10.64
N ALA A 424 -30.16 -19.83 -11.69
CA ALA A 424 -29.03 -19.37 -12.51
C ALA A 424 -28.07 -18.46 -11.73
N THR A 425 -28.60 -17.50 -10.95
CA THR A 425 -27.77 -16.53 -10.22
C THR A 425 -27.02 -17.20 -9.06
N LEU A 426 -27.68 -18.09 -8.29
CA LEU A 426 -27.01 -18.87 -7.23
C LEU A 426 -25.97 -19.85 -7.79
N ALA A 427 -26.19 -20.41 -8.99
CA ALA A 427 -25.18 -21.22 -9.67
C ALA A 427 -23.95 -20.38 -10.05
N MET A 428 -24.15 -19.16 -10.57
CA MET A 428 -23.07 -18.21 -10.88
C MET A 428 -22.27 -17.83 -9.63
N VAL A 429 -22.93 -17.46 -8.51
CA VAL A 429 -22.26 -17.16 -7.23
C VAL A 429 -21.49 -18.37 -6.69
N THR A 430 -22.06 -19.57 -6.79
CA THR A 430 -21.39 -20.82 -6.36
C THR A 430 -20.14 -21.12 -7.19
N ALA A 431 -20.19 -20.89 -8.50
CA ALA A 431 -19.04 -21.08 -9.38
C ALA A 431 -17.96 -20.00 -9.18
N ALA A 432 -18.35 -18.76 -8.89
CA ALA A 432 -17.44 -17.68 -8.52
C ALA A 432 -16.71 -17.96 -7.20
N ASP A 433 -17.40 -18.46 -6.17
CA ASP A 433 -16.73 -18.85 -4.92
C ASP A 433 -15.73 -20.00 -5.15
N ALA A 434 -16.08 -20.97 -6.00
CA ALA A 434 -15.15 -22.04 -6.38
C ALA A 434 -13.88 -21.51 -7.09
N ALA A 435 -14.01 -20.49 -7.95
CA ALA A 435 -12.87 -19.82 -8.57
C ALA A 435 -12.03 -19.04 -7.53
N ARG A 436 -12.67 -18.28 -6.62
CA ARG A 436 -12.04 -17.50 -5.55
C ARG A 436 -11.13 -18.34 -4.64
N GLN A 437 -11.42 -19.63 -4.45
CA GLN A 437 -10.61 -20.55 -3.65
C GLN A 437 -9.16 -20.72 -4.17
N GLY A 438 -8.91 -20.45 -5.46
CA GLY A 438 -7.56 -20.39 -6.03
C GLY A 438 -6.74 -19.20 -5.49
N PRO A 439 -7.12 -17.95 -5.80
CA PRO A 439 -6.49 -16.75 -5.24
C PRO A 439 -6.37 -16.74 -3.71
N GLU A 440 -7.38 -17.18 -2.96
CA GLU A 440 -7.31 -17.24 -1.49
C GLU A 440 -6.24 -18.23 -0.99
N ALA A 441 -6.01 -19.33 -1.70
CA ALA A 441 -4.90 -20.24 -1.38
C ALA A 441 -3.53 -19.58 -1.65
N GLU A 442 -3.43 -18.76 -2.69
CA GLU A 442 -2.22 -17.97 -3.00
C GLU A 442 -1.99 -16.86 -1.96
N VAL A 443 -3.05 -16.20 -1.44
CA VAL A 443 -2.94 -15.26 -0.30
C VAL A 443 -2.35 -15.97 0.91
N VAL A 444 -2.83 -17.17 1.24
CA VAL A 444 -2.36 -17.97 2.38
C VAL A 444 -0.91 -18.46 2.20
N GLU A 445 -0.47 -18.79 0.98
CA GLU A 445 0.94 -19.13 0.70
C GLU A 445 1.84 -17.88 0.76
N ALA A 446 1.40 -16.77 0.17
CA ALA A 446 2.15 -15.52 0.16
C ALA A 446 2.30 -14.94 1.59
N ARG A 447 1.25 -14.99 2.42
CA ARG A 447 1.31 -14.66 3.85
C ARG A 447 2.38 -15.48 4.56
N GLN A 448 2.40 -16.81 4.35
CA GLN A 448 3.42 -17.68 4.95
C GLN A 448 4.84 -17.33 4.49
N ALA A 449 5.03 -17.01 3.20
CA ALA A 449 6.32 -16.60 2.66
C ALA A 449 6.79 -15.25 3.25
N VAL A 450 5.88 -14.28 3.42
CA VAL A 450 6.14 -13.01 4.11
C VAL A 450 6.51 -13.23 5.58
N VAL A 451 5.78 -14.08 6.32
CA VAL A 451 6.06 -14.40 7.73
C VAL A 451 7.41 -15.13 7.89
N GLU A 452 7.69 -16.15 7.07
CA GLU A 452 8.99 -16.85 7.14
C GLU A 452 10.13 -15.88 6.81
N GLY A 453 10.04 -15.13 5.70
CA GLY A 453 11.07 -14.18 5.31
C GLY A 453 11.29 -13.06 6.34
N SER A 454 10.22 -12.59 6.99
CA SER A 454 10.29 -11.49 7.98
C SER A 454 10.87 -11.91 9.33
N THR A 455 10.74 -13.20 9.67
CA THR A 455 11.23 -13.78 10.94
C THR A 455 12.57 -14.51 10.82
N GLN A 456 12.95 -14.99 9.62
CA GLN A 456 14.15 -15.80 9.43
C GLN A 456 15.44 -14.98 9.64
N ALA A 457 16.05 -15.15 10.82
CA ALA A 457 17.34 -14.56 11.16
C ALA A 457 18.51 -15.33 10.49
N PRO A 458 19.53 -14.63 9.95
CA PRO A 458 20.71 -15.28 9.40
C PRO A 458 21.45 -16.06 10.51
N PRO A 459 21.99 -17.26 10.24
CA PRO A 459 22.50 -18.14 11.29
C PRO A 459 23.63 -17.47 12.09
N PRO A 460 23.55 -17.40 13.44
CA PRO A 460 24.50 -16.65 14.25
C PRO A 460 25.93 -17.21 14.18
N ALA A 461 26.07 -18.50 13.85
CA ALA A 461 27.34 -19.15 13.57
C ALA A 461 28.02 -18.68 12.25
N LEU A 462 27.29 -17.96 11.39
CA LEU A 462 27.80 -17.33 10.18
C LEU A 462 27.93 -15.81 10.37
N LEU A 463 26.92 -15.14 10.93
CA LEU A 463 26.90 -13.68 11.11
C LEU A 463 28.03 -13.19 12.03
N TRP A 464 28.15 -13.74 13.26
CA TRP A 464 29.13 -13.23 14.22
C TRP A 464 30.60 -13.47 13.79
N PRO A 465 31.00 -14.65 13.27
CA PRO A 465 32.35 -14.84 12.76
C PRO A 465 32.64 -14.01 11.51
N THR A 466 31.65 -13.77 10.65
CA THR A 466 31.82 -12.90 9.48
C THR A 466 32.05 -11.45 9.91
N LEU A 467 31.17 -10.89 10.76
CA LEU A 467 31.33 -9.53 11.31
C LEU A 467 32.67 -9.38 12.04
N ALA A 468 33.05 -10.33 12.89
CA ALA A 468 34.35 -10.34 13.57
C ALA A 468 35.52 -10.39 12.56
N GLY A 469 35.40 -11.14 11.47
CA GLY A 469 36.37 -11.15 10.37
C GLY A 469 36.48 -9.80 9.66
N VAL A 470 35.35 -9.19 9.29
CA VAL A 470 35.30 -7.88 8.61
C VAL A 470 35.94 -6.80 9.47
N VAL A 471 35.66 -6.79 10.78
CA VAL A 471 36.26 -5.84 11.72
C VAL A 471 37.74 -6.16 11.97
N LEU A 472 38.12 -7.39 12.33
CA LEU A 472 39.46 -7.67 12.86
C LEU A 472 40.56 -7.86 11.79
N LEU A 473 40.25 -8.41 10.61
CA LEU A 473 41.26 -8.69 9.58
C LEU A 473 42.00 -7.43 9.09
N PRO A 474 41.34 -6.28 8.82
CA PRO A 474 42.04 -5.06 8.41
C PRO A 474 42.96 -4.50 9.50
N TRP A 475 42.54 -4.53 10.76
CA TRP A 475 43.37 -4.09 11.89
C TRP A 475 44.58 -4.99 12.09
N ALA A 476 44.42 -6.31 11.98
CA ALA A 476 45.53 -7.27 11.99
C ALA A 476 46.51 -7.00 10.84
N GLY A 477 46.02 -6.73 9.64
CA GLY A 477 46.84 -6.39 8.47
C GLY A 477 47.64 -5.10 8.64
N VAL A 478 47.04 -4.05 9.22
CA VAL A 478 47.74 -2.80 9.55
C VAL A 478 48.75 -3.01 10.69
N ALA A 479 48.45 -3.84 11.69
CA ALA A 479 49.36 -4.15 12.79
C ALA A 479 50.61 -4.93 12.32
N VAL A 480 50.44 -5.94 11.46
CA VAL A 480 51.55 -6.71 10.85
C VAL A 480 52.42 -5.80 9.98
N GLU A 481 51.81 -4.97 9.13
CA GLU A 481 52.53 -4.02 8.27
C GLU A 481 53.28 -2.96 9.10
N ALA A 482 52.68 -2.46 10.20
CA ALA A 482 53.32 -1.51 11.12
C ALA A 482 54.47 -2.14 11.92
N ARG A 483 54.36 -3.42 12.29
CA ARG A 483 55.45 -4.17 12.93
C ARG A 483 56.62 -4.37 11.97
N ARG A 484 56.35 -4.89 10.77
CA ARG A 484 57.35 -5.09 9.71
C ARG A 484 58.15 -3.82 9.43
N ARG A 485 57.47 -2.67 9.30
CA ARG A 485 58.12 -1.37 9.05
C ARG A 485 58.97 -0.84 10.21
N ARG A 486 58.84 -1.37 11.43
CA ARG A 486 59.78 -1.12 12.55
C ARG A 486 60.98 -2.06 12.47
N GLU A 487 60.75 -3.31 12.13
CA GLU A 487 61.80 -4.33 11.92
C GLU A 487 62.67 -4.01 10.69
N GLU A 488 62.15 -3.28 9.70
CA GLU A 488 62.89 -2.70 8.55
C GLU A 488 63.54 -1.33 8.87
N GLN A 489 63.50 -0.85 10.12
CA GLN A 489 64.02 0.45 10.57
C GLN A 489 64.93 0.38 11.82
N ALA A 490 65.21 -0.84 12.31
CA ALA A 490 66.05 -1.13 13.48
C ALA A 490 67.32 -1.89 13.07
#